data_AF-A0A7C2ZWP0-F1
#
_entry.id   AF-A0A7C2ZWP0-F1
#
_cell.length_a   1.000
_cell.length_b   1.000
_cell.length_c   1.000
_cell.angle_alpha   90.00
_cell.angle_beta   90.00
_cell.angle_gamma   90.00
#
_symmetry.space_group_name_H-M   'P 1'
#
loop_
_entity.id
_entity.type
_entity.pdbx_description
1 polymer ?
#
loop_
_entity_poly.entity_id
_entity_poly.type
_entity_poly.pdbx_seq_one_letter_code
_entity_poly.pdbx_strand_id
1 'polypeptide(L)' 'MAEITFREAIRQALREEMLHDERVFLMGEDIGAYGGTYAVTKG' A
#
# COMPACT_ATOMS: atom_id res chain seq x y z
N MET A 1 7.27 -4.46 -18.61
CA MET A 1 7.00 -4.18 -17.19
C MET A 1 8.24 -3.55 -16.60
N ALA A 2 8.09 -2.53 -15.76
CA ALA A 2 9.24 -1.98 -15.04
C ALA A 2 9.70 -2.98 -13.97
N GLU A 3 11.01 -3.13 -13.78
CA GLU A 3 11.55 -3.88 -12.65
C GLU A 3 11.33 -3.07 -11.37
N ILE A 4 10.61 -3.65 -10.41
CA ILE A 4 10.25 -2.99 -9.15
C ILE A 4 10.51 -3.92 -7.97
N THR A 5 10.73 -3.34 -6.79
CA THR A 5 10.83 -4.13 -5.56
C THR A 5 9.48 -4.77 -5.23
N PHE A 6 9.51 -5.90 -4.53
CA PHE A 6 8.28 -6.56 -4.07
C PHE A 6 7.39 -5.64 -3.21
N ARG A 7 8.01 -4.81 -2.36
CA ARG A 7 7.30 -3.78 -1.59
C ARG A 7 6.54 -2.81 -2.48
N GLU A 8 7.17 -2.34 -3.55
CA GLU A 8 6.55 -1.39 -4.47
C GLU A 8 5.39 -2.03 -5.24
N ALA A 9 5.52 -3.32 -5.61
CA ALA A 9 4.43 -4.06 -6.23
C ALA A 9 3.19 -4.13 -5.32
N ILE A 10 3.38 -4.44 -4.03
CA ILE A 10 2.27 -4.45 -3.06
C ILE A 10 1.69 -3.05 -2.90
N ARG A 11 2.54 -2.02 -2.75
CA ARG A 11 2.09 -0.63 -2.59
C ARG A 11 1.23 -0.17 -3.78
N GLN A 12 1.64 -0.49 -5.00
CA GLN A 12 0.90 -0.16 -6.22
C GLN A 12 -0.45 -0.87 -6.24
N ALA A 13 -0.47 -2.19 -6.00
CA ALA A 13 -1.72 -2.96 -5.95
C ALA A 13 -2.71 -2.41 -4.91
N LEU A 14 -2.25 -2.13 -3.68
CA LEU A 14 -3.09 -1.56 -2.63
C LEU A 14 -3.66 -0.20 -3.06
N ARG A 15 -2.83 0.67 -3.65
CA ARG A 15 -3.26 2.00 -4.08
C ARG A 15 -4.26 1.93 -5.23
N GLU A 16 -4.05 1.05 -6.19
CA GLU A 16 -4.95 0.86 -7.34
C GLU A 16 -6.33 0.42 -6.88
N GLU A 17 -6.40 -0.60 -6.01
CA GLU A 17 -7.69 -1.12 -5.51
C GLU A 17 -8.42 -0.11 -4.60
N MET A 18 -7.68 0.61 -3.73
CA MET A 18 -8.27 1.67 -2.91
C MET A 18 -8.81 2.85 -3.74
N LEU A 19 -8.24 3.12 -4.91
CA LEU A 19 -8.74 4.13 -5.83
C LEU A 19 -9.91 3.62 -6.69
N HIS A 20 -9.99 2.30 -6.92
CA HIS A 20 -11.02 1.69 -7.74
C HIS A 20 -12.32 1.41 -6.97
N ASP A 21 -12.22 0.98 -5.71
CA ASP A 21 -13.35 0.56 -4.89
C ASP A 21 -13.32 1.24 -3.51
N GLU A 22 -14.29 2.14 -3.27
CA GLU A 22 -14.43 2.90 -2.02
C GLU A 22 -14.67 2.03 -0.78
N ARG A 23 -14.98 0.74 -0.95
CA ARG A 23 -15.15 -0.21 0.16
C ARG A 23 -13.81 -0.72 0.68
N VAL A 24 -12.72 -0.56 -0.07
CA VAL A 24 -11.39 -1.02 0.32
C VAL A 24 -10.77 -0.01 1.26
N PHE A 25 -10.43 -0.46 2.47
CA PHE A 25 -9.69 0.32 3.44
C PHE A 25 -8.61 -0.54 4.09
N LEU A 26 -7.62 0.12 4.67
CA LEU A 26 -6.52 -0.54 5.37
C LEU A 26 -6.67 -0.34 6.88
N MET A 27 -6.35 -1.38 7.65
CA MET A 27 -6.29 -1.33 9.11
C MET A 27 -5.16 -2.20 9.64
N GLY A 28 -4.51 -1.75 10.72
CA GLY A 28 -3.37 -2.45 11.32
C GLY A 28 -2.52 -1.52 12.18
N GLU A 29 -1.53 -2.11 12.85
CA GLU A 29 -0.56 -1.37 13.67
C GLU A 29 0.44 -0.63 12.78
N ASP A 30 0.73 0.63 13.11
CA ASP A 30 1.73 1.49 12.47
C ASP A 30 1.59 1.72 10.94
N ILE A 31 0.52 1.25 10.31
CA ILE A 31 0.34 1.37 8.85
C ILE A 31 -0.16 2.74 8.38
N GLY A 32 -0.55 3.62 9.30
CA GLY A 32 -1.02 4.98 8.99
C GLY A 32 0.13 5.92 8.62
N ALA A 33 0.29 7.02 9.35
CA ALA A 33 1.33 8.02 9.09
C ALA A 33 2.77 7.46 9.03
N TYR A 34 3.05 6.36 9.74
CA TYR A 34 4.35 5.70 9.71
C TYR A 34 4.57 4.85 8.44
N GLY A 35 3.50 4.33 7.83
CA GLY A 35 3.56 3.52 6.61
C GLY A 35 3.91 2.04 6.82
N GLY A 36 3.90 1.58 8.07
CA GLY A 36 4.27 0.23 8.50
C GLY A 36 5.77 -0.03 8.51
N THR A 37 6.20 -1.10 9.20
CA THR A 37 7.62 -1.50 9.36
C THR A 37 8.38 -1.64 8.04
N TYR A 38 7.67 -2.05 7.00
CA TYR A 38 8.24 -2.22 5.67
C TYR A 38 7.96 -1.05 4.72
N ALA A 39 7.29 0.02 5.17
CA ALA A 39 6.91 1.18 4.34
C ALA A 39 5.97 0.83 3.16
N VAL A 40 5.17 -0.23 3.27
CA VAL A 40 4.23 -0.67 2.23
C VAL A 40 3.08 0.32 2.08
N THR A 41 2.55 0.86 3.17
CA THR A 41 1.41 1.78 3.18
C THR A 41 1.85 3.24 3.28
N LYS A 42 3.13 3.52 3.05
CA LYS A 42 3.69 4.87 3.13
C LYS A 42 3.26 5.72 1.92
N GLY A 43 2.62 6.85 2.20
CA GLY A 43 2.15 7.85 1.23
C GLY A 43 0.80 8.41 1.65
#